data_AF-A0A7V9T4P8-F1
#
_entry.id   AF-A0A7V9T4P8-F1
#
_cell.length_a   1.000
_cell.length_b   1.000
_cell.length_c   1.000
_cell.angle_alpha   90.00
_cell.angle_beta   90.00
_cell.angle_gamma   90.00
#
_symmetry.space_group_name_H-M   'P 1'
#
loop_
_entity.id
_entity.type
_entity.pdbx_description
1 polymer ?
#
loop_
_entity_poly.entity_id
_entity_poly.type
_entity_poly.pdbx_seq_one_letter_code
_entity_poly.pdbx_strand_id
1 'polypeptide(L)'
;MHVLEAAVQLPGAAPPPPSRPTPEDLRAQPVLRYATTEDAERYRRIMRVLFVEHQAFGLRLRPDQVAERLHERFGLREAPELLEERLARLAEWGAVDREHDPSLATTAAEWRRHRYTYDVTAAGRLTEGLLAQLDDLGHEHGVLDGQRIPAIRDALNRLAGELESPDPDGSALRALLEQALGQVEALHAGALTFMKALGQLMRRSELVDEHEFDASKGTLLDHLQGFRRDRRRWAAEVLDALDRVERAGGAELVGLIVAAEEFVAMPGGSTVEQQRARRTEELTRQWHGVRAWFVGDQDAGSPWRALNDGVVDAIRAVLEIAERLIERRSSRVDRASVLLHLAARAAWHRRERPPPGCAPPAACCSRVTSVRQR
;
A
#
# COMPACT_ATOMS: atom_id res chain seq x y z
N MET A 1 34.88 -83.13 7.11
CA MET A 1 34.69 -82.53 5.78
C MET A 1 33.72 -81.36 5.94
N HIS A 2 34.23 -80.20 6.37
CA HIS A 2 33.44 -78.98 6.55
C HIS A 2 33.52 -78.16 5.27
N VAL A 3 32.38 -77.90 4.62
CA VAL A 3 32.28 -76.93 3.53
C VAL A 3 31.47 -75.75 4.09
N LEU A 4 32.14 -74.61 4.18
CA LEU A 4 31.61 -73.30 4.54
C LEU A 4 30.77 -72.76 3.37
N GLU A 5 29.48 -72.52 3.59
CA GLU A 5 28.65 -71.70 2.71
C GLU A 5 28.90 -70.22 3.03
N ALA A 6 29.54 -69.52 2.10
CA ALA A 6 29.76 -68.09 2.16
C ALA A 6 28.48 -67.34 1.75
N ALA A 7 27.86 -66.65 2.69
CA ALA A 7 26.79 -65.69 2.41
C ALA A 7 27.38 -64.46 1.68
N VAL A 8 27.01 -64.29 0.42
CA VAL A 8 27.33 -63.09 -0.37
C VAL A 8 26.40 -61.96 0.10
N GLN A 9 26.95 -61.01 0.84
CA GLN A 9 26.29 -59.77 1.21
C GLN A 9 26.21 -58.86 -0.03
N LEU A 10 25.01 -58.61 -0.54
CA LEU A 10 24.79 -57.59 -1.57
C LEU A 10 25.00 -56.19 -0.97
N PRO A 11 25.71 -55.27 -1.64
CA PRO A 11 25.90 -53.92 -1.14
C PRO A 11 24.57 -53.18 -1.08
N GLY A 12 24.29 -52.55 0.07
CA GLY A 12 23.10 -51.75 0.31
C GLY A 12 22.95 -50.64 -0.73
N ALA A 13 21.74 -50.51 -1.27
CA ALA A 13 21.40 -49.48 -2.23
C ALA A 13 21.73 -48.09 -1.67
N ALA A 14 22.48 -47.30 -2.43
CA ALA A 14 22.80 -45.92 -2.08
C ALA A 14 21.50 -45.12 -1.87
N PRO A 15 21.45 -44.21 -0.86
CA PRO A 15 20.29 -43.35 -0.67
C PRO A 15 20.03 -42.54 -1.94
N PRO A 16 18.76 -42.39 -2.35
CA PRO A 16 18.43 -41.63 -3.55
C PRO A 16 18.97 -40.20 -3.42
N PRO A 17 19.50 -39.62 -4.51
CA PRO A 17 19.99 -38.24 -4.48
C PRO A 17 18.87 -37.29 -4.03
N PRO A 18 19.21 -36.18 -3.34
CA PRO A 18 18.21 -35.20 -2.92
C PRO A 18 17.40 -34.78 -4.14
N SER A 19 16.09 -35.00 -4.06
CA SER A 19 15.15 -34.61 -5.11
C SER A 19 15.33 -33.11 -5.36
N ARG A 20 15.62 -32.76 -6.61
CA ARG A 20 15.61 -31.36 -7.05
C ARG A 20 14.29 -30.75 -6.60
N PRO A 21 14.26 -29.54 -5.99
CA PRO A 21 13.01 -28.87 -5.69
C PRO A 21 12.21 -28.81 -7.00
N THR A 22 11.07 -29.50 -7.02
CA THR A 22 10.16 -29.45 -8.14
C THR A 22 9.79 -27.99 -8.33
N PRO A 23 9.95 -27.42 -9.53
CA PRO A 23 9.53 -26.04 -9.78
C PRO A 23 8.08 -25.91 -9.34
N GLU A 24 7.85 -24.95 -8.46
CA GLU A 24 6.54 -24.66 -7.91
C GLU A 24 5.55 -24.44 -9.06
N ASP A 25 4.49 -25.23 -9.11
CA ASP A 25 3.55 -25.23 -10.23
C ASP A 25 2.61 -24.03 -10.11
N LEU A 26 3.12 -22.86 -10.51
CA LEU A 26 2.41 -21.58 -10.49
C LEU A 26 1.39 -21.52 -11.63
N ARG A 27 0.25 -22.19 -11.44
CA ARG A 27 -0.85 -22.21 -12.42
C ARG A 27 -1.70 -20.94 -12.38
N ALA A 28 -2.38 -20.68 -13.49
CA ALA A 28 -3.40 -19.64 -13.56
C ALA A 28 -4.50 -19.90 -12.54
N GLN A 29 -4.94 -18.86 -11.84
CA GLN A 29 -6.00 -18.91 -10.83
C GLN A 29 -7.30 -18.33 -11.41
N PRO A 30 -8.27 -19.16 -11.85
CA PRO A 30 -9.49 -18.67 -12.51
C PRO A 30 -10.31 -17.72 -11.64
N VAL A 31 -10.23 -17.87 -10.32
CA VAL A 31 -10.93 -17.03 -9.33
C VAL A 31 -10.60 -15.54 -9.49
N LEU A 32 -9.41 -15.18 -9.96
CA LEU A 32 -9.04 -13.77 -10.17
C LEU A 32 -9.78 -13.10 -11.33
N ARG A 33 -10.42 -13.87 -12.22
CA ARG A 33 -11.09 -13.33 -13.43
C ARG A 33 -12.20 -12.34 -13.09
N TYR A 34 -12.95 -12.57 -12.02
CA TYR A 34 -14.05 -11.68 -11.68
C TYR A 34 -13.60 -10.25 -11.35
N ALA A 35 -12.33 -10.06 -10.97
CA ALA A 35 -11.76 -8.76 -10.67
C ALA A 35 -11.06 -8.10 -11.89
N THR A 36 -10.90 -8.80 -13.01
CA THR A 36 -10.13 -8.33 -14.17
C THR A 36 -10.93 -8.24 -15.47
N THR A 37 -12.17 -8.76 -15.50
CA THR A 37 -13.07 -8.64 -16.66
C THR A 37 -13.63 -7.21 -16.86
N GLU A 38 -14.19 -6.92 -18.03
CA GLU A 38 -14.83 -5.61 -18.31
C GLU A 38 -15.92 -5.23 -17.30
N ASP A 39 -16.66 -6.22 -16.78
CA ASP A 39 -17.72 -6.03 -15.77
C ASP A 39 -17.23 -6.23 -14.32
N ALA A 40 -15.92 -6.11 -14.08
CA ALA A 40 -15.32 -6.42 -12.78
C ALA A 40 -16.01 -5.70 -11.61
N GLU A 41 -16.37 -4.42 -11.77
CA GLU A 41 -17.08 -3.66 -10.73
C GLU A 41 -18.36 -4.35 -10.25
N ARG A 42 -19.14 -4.93 -11.17
CA ARG A 42 -20.40 -5.62 -10.84
C ARG A 42 -20.15 -6.93 -10.12
N TYR A 43 -19.21 -7.72 -10.63
CA TYR A 43 -18.82 -8.98 -10.00
C TYR A 43 -18.24 -8.78 -8.60
N ARG A 44 -17.38 -7.77 -8.42
CA ARG A 44 -16.79 -7.43 -7.13
C ARG A 44 -17.85 -7.02 -6.11
N ARG A 45 -18.90 -6.30 -6.51
CA ARG A 45 -20.04 -5.97 -5.61
C ARG A 45 -20.82 -7.21 -5.19
N ILE A 46 -21.09 -8.15 -6.12
CA ILE A 46 -21.76 -9.43 -5.82
C ILE A 46 -20.90 -10.26 -4.85
N MET A 47 -19.61 -10.41 -5.15
CA MET A 47 -18.66 -11.11 -4.28
C MET A 47 -18.56 -10.48 -2.89
N ARG A 48 -18.53 -9.14 -2.80
CA ARG A 48 -18.48 -8.42 -1.52
C ARG A 48 -19.72 -8.66 -0.66
N VAL A 49 -20.90 -8.80 -1.26
CA VAL A 49 -22.13 -9.20 -0.55
C VAL A 49 -21.99 -10.61 0.02
N LEU A 50 -21.64 -11.58 -0.81
CA LEU A 50 -21.49 -12.99 -0.39
C LEU A 50 -20.41 -13.15 0.68
N PHE A 51 -19.29 -12.46 0.52
CA PHE A 51 -18.17 -12.49 1.46
C PHE A 51 -18.54 -11.96 2.85
N VAL A 52 -19.21 -10.80 2.91
CA VAL A 52 -19.61 -10.22 4.20
C VAL A 52 -20.69 -11.05 4.87
N GLU A 53 -21.61 -11.62 4.10
CA GLU A 53 -22.62 -12.49 4.68
C GLU A 53 -22.02 -13.78 5.25
N HIS A 54 -21.06 -14.36 4.55
CA HIS A 54 -20.31 -15.50 5.04
C HIS A 54 -19.53 -15.17 6.33
N GLN A 55 -18.89 -13.99 6.40
CA GLN A 55 -18.19 -13.54 7.62
C GLN A 55 -19.13 -13.34 8.82
N ALA A 56 -20.38 -12.96 8.57
CA ALA A 56 -21.40 -12.85 9.60
C ALA A 56 -21.98 -14.21 10.04
N PHE A 57 -21.39 -15.33 9.60
CA PHE A 57 -21.92 -16.69 9.75
C PHE A 57 -23.34 -16.85 9.18
N GLY A 58 -23.65 -16.06 8.15
CA GLY A 58 -24.93 -16.13 7.45
C GLY A 58 -25.11 -17.43 6.68
N LEU A 59 -26.36 -17.75 6.36
CA LEU A 59 -26.70 -18.88 5.51
C LEU A 59 -26.41 -18.56 4.04
N ARG A 60 -26.32 -19.63 3.22
CA ARG A 60 -26.26 -19.55 1.77
C ARG A 60 -27.38 -18.69 1.19
N LEU A 61 -27.04 -17.82 0.25
CA LEU A 61 -27.97 -16.83 -0.32
C LEU A 61 -28.57 -17.31 -1.64
N ARG A 62 -29.86 -17.02 -1.82
CA ARG A 62 -30.52 -17.13 -3.12
C ARG A 62 -30.30 -15.88 -3.99
N PRO A 63 -30.48 -15.95 -5.33
CA PRO A 63 -30.34 -14.79 -6.20
C PRO A 63 -31.18 -13.58 -5.78
N ASP A 64 -32.41 -13.78 -5.31
CA ASP A 64 -33.29 -12.71 -4.83
C ASP A 64 -32.74 -12.02 -3.58
N GLN A 65 -32.18 -12.80 -2.64
CA GLN A 65 -31.52 -12.27 -1.45
C GLN A 65 -30.23 -11.52 -1.81
N VAL A 66 -29.43 -12.05 -2.75
CA VAL A 66 -28.26 -11.34 -3.27
C VAL A 66 -28.69 -10.00 -3.89
N ALA A 67 -29.77 -9.96 -4.66
CA ALA A 67 -30.30 -8.73 -5.24
C ALA A 67 -30.73 -7.71 -4.17
N GLU A 68 -31.42 -8.16 -3.12
CA GLU A 68 -31.81 -7.34 -1.99
C GLU A 68 -30.59 -6.71 -1.30
N ARG A 69 -29.60 -7.53 -0.94
CA ARG A 69 -28.37 -7.05 -0.28
C ARG A 69 -27.52 -6.14 -1.16
N LEU A 70 -27.47 -6.39 -2.48
CA LEU A 70 -26.82 -5.49 -3.44
C LEU A 70 -27.50 -4.12 -3.47
N HIS A 71 -28.83 -4.11 -3.41
CA HIS A 71 -29.60 -2.87 -3.38
C HIS A 71 -29.39 -2.11 -2.08
N GLU A 72 -29.50 -2.78 -0.93
CA GLU A 72 -29.30 -2.18 0.40
C GLU A 72 -27.90 -1.57 0.56
N ARG A 73 -26.87 -2.30 0.11
CA ARG A 73 -25.48 -1.90 0.35
C ARG A 73 -24.92 -0.92 -0.67
N PHE A 74 -25.28 -1.09 -1.93
CA PHE A 74 -24.65 -0.35 -3.04
C PHE A 74 -25.65 0.45 -3.87
N GLY A 75 -26.95 0.44 -3.52
CA GLY A 75 -28.00 1.03 -4.36
C GLY A 75 -28.17 0.31 -5.70
N LEU A 76 -27.55 -0.86 -5.88
CA LEU A 76 -27.43 -1.52 -7.17
C LEU A 76 -28.69 -2.32 -7.47
N ARG A 77 -29.36 -2.01 -8.58
CA ARG A 77 -30.44 -2.83 -9.14
C ARG A 77 -29.99 -3.47 -10.43
N GLU A 78 -30.29 -4.75 -10.57
CA GLU A 78 -29.92 -5.55 -11.72
C GLU A 78 -31.10 -6.43 -12.13
N ALA A 79 -31.22 -6.71 -13.43
CA ALA A 79 -32.23 -7.63 -13.92
C ALA A 79 -31.97 -9.03 -13.32
N PRO A 80 -33.00 -9.73 -12.83
CA PRO A 80 -32.83 -11.05 -12.20
C PRO A 80 -32.06 -12.04 -13.08
N GLU A 81 -32.34 -12.05 -14.38
CA GLU A 81 -31.70 -12.94 -15.35
C GLU A 81 -30.19 -12.64 -15.47
N LEU A 82 -29.82 -11.36 -15.47
CA LEU A 82 -28.42 -10.95 -15.56
C LEU A 82 -27.66 -11.28 -14.27
N LEU A 83 -28.30 -11.12 -13.11
CA LEU A 83 -27.71 -11.50 -11.82
C LEU A 83 -27.46 -13.01 -11.75
N GLU A 84 -28.42 -13.83 -12.21
CA GLU A 84 -28.25 -15.28 -12.29
C GLU A 84 -27.09 -15.68 -13.23
N GLU A 85 -26.98 -15.04 -14.39
CA GLU A 85 -25.85 -15.26 -15.30
C GLU A 85 -24.51 -14.90 -14.66
N ARG A 86 -24.45 -13.80 -13.90
CA ARG A 86 -23.23 -13.40 -13.19
C ARG A 86 -22.88 -14.37 -12.07
N LEU A 87 -23.84 -14.79 -11.27
CA LEU A 87 -23.63 -15.80 -10.21
C LEU A 87 -23.17 -17.14 -10.80
N ALA A 88 -23.71 -17.54 -11.96
CA ALA A 88 -23.24 -18.73 -12.67
C ALA A 88 -21.78 -18.58 -13.15
N ARG A 89 -21.39 -17.43 -13.69
CA ARG A 89 -20.00 -17.15 -14.08
C ARG A 89 -19.04 -17.13 -12.88
N LEU A 90 -19.46 -16.57 -11.74
CA LEU A 90 -18.68 -16.61 -10.50
C LEU A 90 -18.44 -18.05 -10.02
N ALA A 91 -19.42 -18.92 -10.17
CA ALA A 91 -19.27 -20.34 -9.86
C ALA A 91 -18.33 -21.06 -10.84
N GLU A 92 -18.41 -20.76 -12.14
CA GLU A 92 -17.48 -21.29 -13.15
C GLU A 92 -16.03 -20.89 -12.87
N TRP A 93 -15.80 -19.67 -12.37
CA TRP A 93 -14.47 -19.21 -11.97
C TRP A 93 -14.02 -19.72 -10.60
N GLY A 94 -14.86 -20.47 -9.89
CA GLY A 94 -14.56 -21.06 -8.58
C GLY A 94 -14.56 -20.05 -7.43
N ALA A 95 -15.13 -18.86 -7.62
CA ALA A 95 -15.24 -17.84 -6.57
C ALA A 95 -16.41 -18.12 -5.61
N VAL A 96 -17.45 -18.78 -6.12
CA VAL A 96 -18.70 -19.06 -5.40
C VAL A 96 -19.10 -20.52 -5.58
N ASP A 97 -19.53 -21.19 -4.52
CA ASP A 97 -20.15 -22.51 -4.57
C ASP A 97 -21.63 -22.35 -4.89
N ARG A 98 -22.10 -23.16 -5.84
CA ARG A 98 -23.50 -23.20 -6.29
C ARG A 98 -24.11 -24.55 -5.93
N GLU A 99 -25.09 -24.55 -5.03
CA GLU A 99 -25.80 -25.78 -4.63
C GLU A 99 -27.26 -25.73 -5.04
N HIS A 100 -27.80 -26.87 -5.49
CA HIS A 100 -29.21 -27.00 -5.84
C HIS A 100 -30.03 -27.32 -4.60
N ASP A 101 -31.01 -26.47 -4.26
CA ASP A 101 -31.94 -26.73 -3.15
C ASP A 101 -33.32 -27.14 -3.68
N PRO A 102 -33.66 -28.44 -3.71
CA PRO A 102 -34.96 -28.91 -4.18
C PRO A 102 -36.10 -28.72 -3.15
N SER A 103 -35.80 -28.30 -1.90
CA SER A 103 -36.76 -28.28 -0.79
C SER A 103 -37.60 -26.99 -0.69
N LEU A 104 -37.29 -25.97 -1.48
CA LEU A 104 -37.80 -24.60 -1.32
C LEU A 104 -38.89 -24.17 -2.31
N ALA A 105 -39.49 -25.09 -3.07
CA ALA A 105 -40.44 -24.74 -4.12
C ALA A 105 -41.90 -25.04 -3.75
N THR A 106 -42.66 -24.00 -3.43
CA THR A 106 -44.09 -24.12 -3.08
C THR A 106 -45.01 -24.02 -4.31
N THR A 107 -44.55 -23.45 -5.42
CA THR A 107 -45.27 -23.40 -6.71
C THR A 107 -44.37 -23.70 -7.92
N ALA A 108 -44.96 -24.14 -9.04
CA ALA A 108 -44.23 -24.46 -10.28
C ALA A 108 -43.55 -23.25 -10.97
N ALA A 109 -43.94 -22.03 -10.60
CA ALA A 109 -43.29 -20.78 -11.03
C ALA A 109 -42.09 -20.42 -10.13
N GLU A 110 -42.19 -20.67 -8.82
CA GLU A 110 -41.08 -20.52 -7.86
C GLU A 110 -40.02 -21.61 -8.04
N TRP A 111 -40.43 -22.84 -8.38
CA TRP A 111 -39.55 -23.96 -8.69
C TRP A 111 -38.53 -23.63 -9.81
N ARG A 112 -38.88 -22.73 -10.74
CA ARG A 112 -37.98 -22.27 -11.80
C ARG A 112 -37.02 -21.14 -11.40
N ARG A 113 -37.35 -20.34 -10.37
CA ARG A 113 -36.57 -19.17 -9.92
C ARG A 113 -35.66 -19.43 -8.71
N HIS A 114 -35.91 -20.49 -7.94
CA HIS A 114 -35.24 -20.77 -6.65
C HIS A 114 -34.26 -21.95 -6.71
N ARG A 115 -33.74 -22.26 -7.89
CA ARG A 115 -33.06 -23.54 -8.15
C ARG A 115 -31.67 -23.64 -7.50
N TYR A 116 -31.08 -22.52 -7.08
CA TYR A 116 -29.72 -22.50 -6.57
C TYR A 116 -29.53 -21.55 -5.40
N THR A 117 -28.69 -21.97 -4.47
CA THR A 117 -28.13 -21.14 -3.41
C THR A 117 -26.62 -20.99 -3.60
N TYR A 118 -26.07 -19.89 -3.11
CA TYR A 118 -24.71 -19.45 -3.36
C TYR A 118 -24.00 -19.13 -2.05
N ASP A 119 -22.77 -19.64 -1.89
CA ASP A 119 -21.82 -19.25 -0.84
C ASP A 119 -20.47 -18.90 -1.45
N VAL A 120 -19.67 -18.12 -0.75
CA VAL A 120 -18.28 -17.88 -1.17
C VAL A 120 -17.40 -19.10 -0.89
N THR A 121 -16.60 -19.52 -1.89
CA THR A 121 -15.63 -20.62 -1.70
C THR A 121 -14.42 -20.16 -0.88
N ALA A 122 -13.60 -21.09 -0.40
CA ALA A 122 -12.33 -20.74 0.25
C ALA A 122 -11.41 -19.88 -0.65
N ALA A 123 -11.33 -20.22 -1.94
CA ALA A 123 -10.58 -19.44 -2.92
C ALA A 123 -11.19 -18.04 -3.13
N GLY A 124 -12.52 -17.95 -3.20
CA GLY A 124 -13.24 -16.68 -3.26
C GLY A 124 -12.97 -15.77 -2.07
N ARG A 125 -12.93 -16.34 -0.85
CA ARG A 125 -12.62 -15.60 0.39
C ARG A 125 -11.19 -15.07 0.42
N LEU A 126 -10.21 -15.90 0.09
CA LEU A 126 -8.81 -15.46 0.02
C LEU A 126 -8.65 -14.35 -1.04
N THR A 127 -9.34 -14.49 -2.16
CA THR A 127 -9.32 -13.48 -3.23
C THR A 127 -9.98 -12.17 -2.80
N GLU A 128 -11.14 -12.21 -2.14
CA GLU A 128 -11.78 -11.00 -1.60
C GLU A 128 -10.95 -10.35 -0.50
N GLY A 129 -10.27 -11.14 0.35
CA GLY A 129 -9.31 -10.62 1.33
C GLY A 129 -8.16 -9.86 0.66
N LEU A 130 -7.53 -10.46 -0.36
CA LEU A 130 -6.49 -9.80 -1.16
C LEU A 130 -7.01 -8.53 -1.84
N LEU A 131 -8.18 -8.59 -2.46
CA LEU A 131 -8.77 -7.45 -3.14
C LEU A 131 -9.14 -6.32 -2.17
N ALA A 132 -9.59 -6.65 -0.96
CA ALA A 132 -9.80 -5.66 0.09
C ALA A 132 -8.47 -4.98 0.48
N GLN A 133 -7.40 -5.75 0.68
CA GLN A 133 -6.07 -5.18 0.93
C GLN A 133 -5.62 -4.26 -0.22
N LEU A 134 -5.90 -4.63 -1.48
CA LEU A 134 -5.59 -3.78 -2.64
C LEU A 134 -6.45 -2.51 -2.70
N ASP A 135 -7.73 -2.58 -2.35
CA ASP A 135 -8.60 -1.40 -2.23
C ASP A 135 -8.09 -0.50 -1.10
N ASP A 136 -7.68 -1.10 0.01
CA ASP A 136 -7.11 -0.40 1.16
C ASP A 136 -5.79 0.27 0.79
N LEU A 137 -4.93 -0.32 -0.06
CA LEU A 137 -3.77 0.40 -0.61
C LEU A 137 -4.15 1.67 -1.40
N GLY A 138 -5.36 1.72 -1.96
CA GLY A 138 -5.90 2.90 -2.63
C GLY A 138 -6.53 3.93 -1.68
N HIS A 139 -7.02 3.49 -0.52
CA HIS A 139 -7.68 4.33 0.50
C HIS A 139 -6.77 4.69 1.69
N GLU A 140 -5.68 3.95 1.89
CA GLU A 140 -4.65 4.24 2.87
C GLU A 140 -3.77 5.37 2.35
N HIS A 141 -4.20 6.58 2.73
CA HIS A 141 -3.35 7.61 3.30
C HIS A 141 -1.88 7.49 2.90
N GLY A 142 -1.54 8.14 1.78
CA GLY A 142 -0.17 8.48 1.41
C GLY A 142 0.45 9.46 2.39
N VAL A 143 0.60 9.04 3.64
CA VAL A 143 1.31 9.75 4.69
C VAL A 143 2.16 8.71 5.40
N LEU A 144 3.44 9.03 5.55
CA LEU A 144 4.32 8.38 6.50
C LEU A 144 3.68 8.52 7.89
N ASP A 145 2.79 7.59 8.26
CA ASP A 145 2.11 7.62 9.54
C ASP A 145 3.19 7.59 10.64
N GLY A 146 3.35 8.73 11.31
CA GLY A 146 4.37 8.95 12.32
C GLY A 146 4.25 8.00 13.51
N GLN A 147 3.13 7.30 13.66
CA GLN A 147 2.91 6.27 14.69
C GLN A 147 3.53 4.90 14.34
N ARG A 148 3.88 4.64 13.08
CA ARG A 148 4.45 3.35 12.68
C ARG A 148 5.82 3.09 13.29
N ILE A 149 6.68 4.12 13.37
CA ILE A 149 8.03 3.95 13.95
C ILE A 149 7.95 3.68 15.47
N PRO A 150 7.17 4.44 16.27
CA PRO A 150 6.87 4.07 17.66
C PRO A 150 6.29 2.66 17.81
N ALA A 151 5.38 2.23 16.92
CA ALA A 151 4.81 0.88 16.96
C ALA A 151 5.85 -0.22 16.72
N ILE A 152 6.79 -0.01 15.79
CA ILE A 152 7.93 -0.90 15.54
C ILE A 152 8.80 -0.98 16.80
N ARG A 153 9.18 0.17 17.36
CA ARG A 153 9.96 0.25 18.61
C ARG A 153 9.27 -0.51 19.75
N ASP A 154 7.97 -0.34 19.91
CA ASP A 154 7.21 -0.98 20.99
C ASP A 154 7.12 -2.49 20.78
N ALA A 155 6.90 -2.94 19.53
CA ALA A 155 6.93 -4.37 19.19
C ALA A 155 8.29 -5.00 19.50
N LEU A 156 9.38 -4.34 19.11
CA LEU A 156 10.76 -4.80 19.37
C LEU A 156 11.09 -4.83 20.87
N ASN A 157 10.66 -3.82 21.64
CA ASN A 157 10.86 -3.80 23.08
C ASN A 157 10.09 -4.90 23.80
N ARG A 158 8.87 -5.21 23.36
CA ARG A 158 8.10 -6.36 23.88
C ARG A 158 8.76 -7.67 23.51
N LEU A 159 9.25 -7.80 22.28
CA LEU A 159 9.99 -8.97 21.82
C LEU A 159 11.25 -9.20 22.67
N ALA A 160 12.03 -8.15 22.92
CA ALA A 160 13.18 -8.22 23.82
C ALA A 160 12.78 -8.59 25.25
N GLY A 161 11.69 -8.01 25.77
CA GLY A 161 11.20 -8.33 27.11
C GLY A 161 10.76 -9.79 27.27
N GLU A 162 10.14 -10.37 26.24
CA GLU A 162 9.77 -11.79 26.22
C GLU A 162 11.00 -12.70 26.16
N LEU A 163 12.02 -12.34 25.36
CA LEU A 163 13.30 -13.07 25.32
C LEU A 163 14.07 -12.99 26.64
N GLU A 164 13.98 -11.88 27.36
CA GLU A 164 14.59 -11.70 28.69
C GLU A 164 13.84 -12.46 29.80
N SER A 165 12.65 -13.01 29.52
CA SER A 165 11.87 -13.81 30.46
C SER A 165 12.61 -15.11 30.83
N PRO A 166 12.50 -15.60 32.08
CA PRO A 166 13.09 -16.88 32.47
C PRO A 166 12.50 -18.09 31.73
N ASP A 167 11.30 -17.95 31.16
CA ASP A 167 10.64 -18.98 30.33
C ASP A 167 9.95 -18.28 29.13
N PRO A 168 10.67 -18.03 28.02
CA PRO A 168 10.11 -17.34 26.86
C PRO A 168 9.07 -18.20 26.12
N ASP A 169 7.88 -17.65 25.86
CA ASP A 169 6.85 -18.33 25.08
C ASP A 169 7.10 -18.15 23.56
N GLY A 170 7.44 -19.25 22.88
CA GLY A 170 7.66 -19.26 21.43
C GLY A 170 6.46 -18.80 20.59
N SER A 171 5.22 -19.01 21.06
CA SER A 171 4.02 -18.53 20.37
C SER A 171 3.84 -17.02 20.52
N ALA A 172 4.12 -16.48 21.71
CA ALA A 172 4.12 -15.04 21.96
C ALA A 172 5.23 -14.34 21.14
N LEU A 173 6.44 -14.92 21.13
CA LEU A 173 7.57 -14.45 20.32
C LEU A 173 7.21 -14.42 18.82
N ARG A 174 6.48 -15.42 18.32
CA ARG A 174 6.00 -15.43 16.93
C ARG A 174 5.09 -14.24 16.66
N ALA A 175 4.06 -14.06 17.48
CA ALA A 175 3.09 -12.99 17.29
C ALA A 175 3.74 -11.60 17.34
N LEU A 176 4.69 -11.40 18.26
CA LEU A 176 5.46 -10.15 18.36
C LEU A 176 6.38 -9.92 17.16
N LEU A 177 7.02 -10.96 16.63
CA LEU A 177 7.82 -10.89 15.42
C LEU A 177 6.96 -10.53 14.20
N GLU A 178 5.81 -11.19 14.02
CA GLU A 178 4.85 -10.89 12.95
C GLU A 178 4.31 -9.45 13.05
N GLN A 179 4.03 -8.98 14.26
CA GLN A 179 3.64 -7.59 14.49
C GLN A 179 4.75 -6.62 14.05
N ALA A 180 6.01 -6.87 14.43
CA ALA A 180 7.14 -6.04 14.04
C ALA A 180 7.33 -6.03 12.51
N LEU A 181 7.28 -7.19 11.87
CA LEU A 181 7.36 -7.36 10.42
C LEU A 181 6.26 -6.56 9.71
N GLY A 182 5.00 -6.73 10.11
CA GLY A 182 3.88 -6.03 9.49
C GLY A 182 3.98 -4.51 9.61
N GLN A 183 4.51 -3.98 10.72
CA GLN A 183 4.74 -2.54 10.85
C GLN A 183 5.89 -2.03 9.95
N VAL A 184 6.96 -2.81 9.80
CA VAL A 184 8.08 -2.47 8.90
C VAL A 184 7.63 -2.50 7.43
N GLU A 185 6.85 -3.51 7.03
CA GLU A 185 6.28 -3.62 5.69
C GLU A 185 5.35 -2.46 5.38
N ALA A 186 4.45 -2.11 6.31
CA ALA A 186 3.54 -0.99 6.12
C ALA A 186 4.28 0.35 6.07
N LEU A 187 5.33 0.53 6.87
CA LEU A 187 6.20 1.70 6.79
C LEU A 187 6.92 1.79 5.43
N HIS A 188 7.42 0.66 4.92
CA HIS A 188 8.07 0.59 3.61
C HIS A 188 7.09 0.89 2.47
N ALA A 189 5.89 0.32 2.50
CA ALA A 189 4.84 0.58 1.52
C ALA A 189 4.41 2.06 1.54
N GLY A 190 4.17 2.63 2.72
CA GLY A 190 3.82 4.05 2.88
C GLY A 190 4.93 4.97 2.34
N ALA A 191 6.20 4.64 2.58
CA ALA A 191 7.34 5.34 2.03
C ALA A 191 7.39 5.34 0.49
N LEU A 192 7.17 4.18 -0.14
CA LEU A 192 7.15 4.07 -1.61
C LEU A 192 5.99 4.87 -2.22
N THR A 193 4.80 4.79 -1.62
CA THR A 193 3.62 5.56 -2.04
C THR A 193 3.87 7.06 -1.94
N PHE A 194 4.46 7.52 -0.82
CA PHE A 194 4.84 8.92 -0.64
C PHE A 194 5.82 9.40 -1.72
N MET A 195 6.89 8.63 -1.97
CA MET A 195 7.88 8.97 -3.01
C MET A 195 7.27 9.03 -4.42
N LYS A 196 6.32 8.14 -4.71
CA LYS A 196 5.58 8.14 -5.98
C LYS A 196 4.69 9.38 -6.12
N ALA A 197 3.94 9.73 -5.08
CA ALA A 197 3.07 10.91 -5.06
C ALA A 197 3.87 12.21 -5.23
N LEU A 198 5.01 12.32 -4.54
CA LEU A 198 5.96 13.42 -4.71
C LEU A 198 6.49 13.50 -6.15
N GLY A 199 6.96 12.38 -6.71
CA GLY A 199 7.46 12.35 -8.09
C GLY A 199 6.38 12.75 -9.12
N GLN A 200 5.12 12.40 -8.86
CA GLN A 200 3.99 12.85 -9.68
C GLN A 200 3.74 14.36 -9.54
N LEU A 201 3.79 14.90 -8.32
CA LEU A 201 3.65 16.34 -8.07
C LEU A 201 4.77 17.14 -8.74
N MET A 202 6.03 16.66 -8.67
CA MET A 202 7.16 17.27 -9.38
C MET A 202 6.95 17.29 -10.89
N ARG A 203 6.55 16.16 -11.50
CA ARG A 203 6.25 16.10 -12.94
C ARG A 203 5.07 16.98 -13.33
N ARG A 204 4.05 17.07 -12.48
CA ARG A 204 2.89 17.93 -12.71
C ARG A 204 3.19 19.41 -12.52
N SER A 205 4.23 19.80 -11.76
CA SER A 205 4.57 21.21 -11.50
C SER A 205 4.95 22.04 -12.74
N GLU A 206 5.21 21.38 -13.89
CA GLU A 206 5.31 22.03 -15.20
C GLU A 206 3.93 22.48 -15.76
N LEU A 207 2.83 21.92 -15.23
CA LEU A 207 1.44 22.07 -15.67
C LEU A 207 0.45 22.48 -14.55
N VAL A 208 0.86 22.58 -13.28
CA VAL A 208 -0.02 22.80 -12.12
C VAL A 208 -0.57 24.22 -12.08
N ASP A 209 -1.89 24.31 -11.91
CA ASP A 209 -2.62 25.56 -11.63
C ASP A 209 -2.36 26.03 -10.19
N GLU A 210 -2.29 27.34 -9.98
CA GLU A 210 -1.88 28.00 -8.73
C GLU A 210 -2.79 27.59 -7.54
N HIS A 211 -4.05 27.29 -7.82
CA HIS A 211 -5.06 26.83 -6.86
C HIS A 211 -4.89 25.36 -6.43
N GLU A 212 -4.41 24.48 -7.31
CA GLU A 212 -4.24 23.05 -7.00
C GLU A 212 -3.00 22.81 -6.10
N PHE A 213 -1.95 23.62 -6.29
CA PHE A 213 -0.79 23.64 -5.40
C PHE A 213 -1.16 24.17 -4.01
N ASP A 214 -1.91 25.27 -3.91
CA ASP A 214 -2.27 25.89 -2.62
C ASP A 214 -3.12 24.96 -1.75
N ALA A 215 -4.05 24.21 -2.37
CA ALA A 215 -4.88 23.20 -1.69
C ALA A 215 -4.07 22.00 -1.15
N SER A 216 -2.96 21.63 -1.82
CA SER A 216 -2.15 20.45 -1.48
C SER A 216 -0.95 20.77 -0.59
N LYS A 217 -0.50 22.04 -0.57
CA LYS A 217 0.73 22.50 0.08
C LYS A 217 0.70 22.39 1.61
N GLY A 218 -0.42 22.76 2.25
CA GLY A 218 -0.54 22.75 3.71
C GLY A 218 -0.36 21.34 4.28
N THR A 219 -1.16 20.40 3.80
CA THR A 219 -1.11 18.98 4.19
C THR A 219 0.25 18.35 3.92
N LEU A 220 0.86 18.62 2.76
CA LEU A 220 2.17 18.05 2.42
C LEU A 220 3.29 18.60 3.33
N LEU A 221 3.29 19.91 3.62
CA LEU A 221 4.29 20.54 4.48
C LEU A 221 4.14 20.14 5.95
N ASP A 222 2.91 20.05 6.46
CA ASP A 222 2.65 19.59 7.82
C ASP A 222 3.11 18.14 8.00
N HIS A 223 2.85 17.27 7.02
CA HIS A 223 3.35 15.89 7.02
C HIS A 223 4.89 15.82 6.94
N LEU A 224 5.53 16.59 6.06
CA LEU A 224 6.99 16.63 5.93
C LEU A 224 7.68 17.14 7.19
N GLN A 225 7.14 18.18 7.83
CA GLN A 225 7.70 18.75 9.04
C GLN A 225 7.48 17.87 10.27
N GLY A 226 6.29 17.26 10.40
CA GLY A 226 5.97 16.28 11.44
C GLY A 226 6.91 15.07 11.36
N PHE A 227 7.00 14.44 10.18
CA PHE A 227 7.89 13.31 9.96
C PHE A 227 9.36 13.67 10.20
N ARG A 228 9.83 14.84 9.76
CA ARG A 228 11.23 15.27 9.98
C ARG A 228 11.57 15.42 11.47
N ARG A 229 10.64 15.94 12.29
CA ARG A 229 10.84 16.14 13.74
C ARG A 229 10.89 14.79 14.46
N ASP A 230 9.98 13.90 14.09
CA ASP A 230 9.81 12.58 14.69
C ASP A 230 10.98 11.65 14.31
N ARG A 231 11.45 11.72 13.06
CA ARG A 231 12.54 10.91 12.48
C ARG A 231 13.82 10.81 13.34
N ARG A 232 14.36 11.94 13.83
CA ARG A 232 15.66 11.92 14.54
C ARG A 232 15.58 11.22 15.88
N ARG A 233 14.45 11.35 16.56
CA ARG A 233 14.22 10.73 17.86
C ARG A 233 13.96 9.23 17.71
N TRP A 234 13.04 8.86 16.82
CA TRP A 234 12.61 7.47 16.71
C TRP A 234 13.64 6.54 16.06
N ALA A 235 14.52 7.06 15.19
CA ALA A 235 15.59 6.26 14.57
C ALA A 235 16.54 5.65 15.62
N ALA A 236 16.96 6.45 16.61
CA ALA A 236 17.84 5.97 17.66
C ALA A 236 17.12 4.95 18.55
N GLU A 237 15.88 5.25 18.95
CA GLU A 237 15.10 4.36 19.82
C GLU A 237 14.81 2.99 19.18
N VAL A 238 14.61 2.92 17.85
CA VAL A 238 14.43 1.64 17.14
C VAL A 238 15.75 0.86 17.05
N LEU A 239 16.87 1.53 16.79
CA LEU A 239 18.19 0.88 16.77
C LEU A 239 18.55 0.33 18.16
N ASP A 240 18.29 1.09 19.23
CA ASP A 240 18.49 0.64 20.60
C ASP A 240 17.61 -0.58 20.94
N ALA A 241 16.36 -0.59 20.46
CA ALA A 241 15.45 -1.72 20.63
C ALA A 241 15.91 -2.96 19.85
N LEU A 242 16.41 -2.81 18.62
CA LEU A 242 17.02 -3.90 17.85
C LEU A 242 18.25 -4.46 18.58
N ASP A 243 19.15 -3.61 19.04
CA ASP A 243 20.34 -4.03 19.81
C ASP A 243 19.96 -4.73 21.12
N ARG A 244 18.82 -4.35 21.72
CA ARG A 244 18.28 -5.04 22.90
C ARG A 244 17.80 -6.44 22.55
N VAL A 245 17.06 -6.63 21.46
CA VAL A 245 16.64 -7.97 21.00
C VAL A 245 17.85 -8.85 20.74
N GLU A 246 18.89 -8.33 20.09
CA GLU A 246 20.12 -9.08 19.84
C GLU A 246 20.80 -9.52 21.15
N ARG A 247 20.95 -8.59 22.11
CA ARG A 247 21.51 -8.89 23.44
C ARG A 247 20.66 -9.87 24.25
N ALA A 248 19.35 -9.86 24.07
CA ALA A 248 18.41 -10.74 24.75
C ALA A 248 18.39 -12.18 24.18
N GLY A 249 19.11 -12.45 23.08
CA GLY A 249 19.12 -13.76 22.44
C GLY A 249 18.50 -13.79 21.06
N GLY A 250 18.69 -12.76 20.24
CA GLY A 250 18.18 -12.70 18.86
C GLY A 250 18.60 -13.90 18.00
N ALA A 251 19.74 -14.52 18.28
CA ALA A 251 20.19 -15.76 17.64
C ALA A 251 19.32 -16.98 17.99
N GLU A 252 18.71 -17.00 19.19
CA GLU A 252 17.88 -18.09 19.69
C GLU A 252 16.39 -17.88 19.40
N LEU A 253 15.97 -16.64 19.12
CA LEU A 253 14.59 -16.25 18.82
C LEU A 253 13.89 -17.20 17.85
N VAL A 254 14.51 -17.46 16.70
CA VAL A 254 13.93 -18.34 15.67
C VAL A 254 13.81 -19.77 16.19
N GLY A 255 14.80 -20.24 16.94
CA GLY A 255 14.80 -21.58 17.53
C GLY A 255 13.66 -21.78 18.53
N LEU A 256 13.44 -20.81 19.43
CA LEU A 256 12.37 -20.82 20.42
C LEU A 256 10.98 -20.85 19.75
N ILE A 257 10.82 -20.01 18.73
CA ILE A 257 9.59 -19.95 17.94
C ILE A 257 9.30 -21.30 17.27
N VAL A 258 10.29 -21.86 16.56
CA VAL A 258 10.11 -23.13 15.83
C VAL A 258 9.90 -24.30 16.80
N ALA A 259 10.49 -24.25 17.99
CA ALA A 259 10.28 -25.27 19.01
C ALA A 259 8.84 -25.31 19.55
N ALA A 260 8.15 -24.17 19.57
CA ALA A 260 6.74 -24.08 19.97
C ALA A 260 5.75 -24.50 18.88
N GLU A 261 6.19 -24.65 17.62
CA GLU A 261 5.33 -25.05 16.52
C GLU A 261 5.16 -26.57 16.41
N GLU A 262 3.93 -27.01 16.14
CA GLU A 262 3.62 -28.39 15.83
C GLU A 262 3.85 -28.69 14.34
N PHE A 263 4.62 -29.74 14.06
CA PHE A 263 4.91 -30.20 12.70
C PHE A 263 4.38 -31.62 12.52
N VAL A 264 3.56 -31.82 11.48
CA VAL A 264 2.95 -33.12 11.18
C VAL A 264 3.51 -33.68 9.88
N ALA A 265 3.96 -34.94 9.91
CA ALA A 265 4.37 -35.65 8.71
C ALA A 265 3.14 -35.97 7.85
N MET A 266 3.14 -35.52 6.59
CA MET A 266 2.10 -35.85 5.62
C MET A 266 2.55 -37.03 4.74
N PRO A 267 1.71 -38.04 4.46
CA PRO A 267 2.06 -39.16 3.58
C PRO A 267 2.44 -38.67 2.18
N GLY A 268 3.64 -39.03 1.70
CA GLY A 268 4.17 -38.58 0.41
C GLY A 268 4.67 -37.12 0.37
N GLY A 269 4.64 -36.42 1.50
CA GLY A 269 5.13 -35.04 1.65
C GLY A 269 6.54 -34.95 2.26
N SER A 270 6.97 -33.71 2.55
CA SER A 270 8.23 -33.43 3.24
C SER A 270 8.24 -33.98 4.68
N THR A 271 9.39 -34.48 5.14
CA THR A 271 9.57 -34.96 6.52
C THR A 271 9.43 -33.82 7.53
N VAL A 272 9.19 -34.14 8.80
CA VAL A 272 9.11 -33.14 9.89
C VAL A 272 10.40 -32.32 9.97
N GLU A 273 11.57 -32.96 9.85
CA GLU A 273 12.86 -32.26 9.84
C GLU A 273 12.98 -31.28 8.67
N GLN A 274 12.50 -31.66 7.48
CA GLN A 274 12.51 -30.78 6.31
C GLN A 274 11.56 -29.59 6.48
N GLN A 275 10.38 -29.81 7.08
CA GLN A 275 9.43 -28.73 7.37
C GLN A 275 10.00 -27.76 8.39
N ARG A 276 10.59 -28.27 9.49
CA ARG A 276 11.29 -27.47 10.50
C ARG A 276 12.42 -26.66 9.89
N ALA A 277 13.30 -27.29 9.10
CA ALA A 277 14.41 -26.61 8.46
C ALA A 277 13.96 -25.45 7.55
N ARG A 278 12.93 -25.68 6.72
CA ARG A 278 12.35 -24.63 5.87
C ARG A 278 11.78 -23.49 6.70
N ARG A 279 11.06 -23.81 7.78
CA ARG A 279 10.44 -22.80 8.65
C ARG A 279 11.49 -21.96 9.39
N THR A 280 12.53 -22.60 9.90
CA THR A 280 13.69 -21.92 10.48
C THR A 280 14.33 -20.96 9.48
N GLU A 281 14.57 -21.41 8.25
CA GLU A 281 15.23 -20.61 7.21
C GLU A 281 14.37 -19.41 6.76
N GLU A 282 13.05 -19.57 6.70
CA GLU A 282 12.10 -18.49 6.44
C GLU A 282 12.12 -17.42 7.54
N LEU A 283 11.96 -17.82 8.80
CA LEU A 283 11.94 -16.89 9.94
C LEU A 283 13.28 -16.19 10.12
N THR A 284 14.38 -16.90 9.88
CA THR A 284 15.74 -16.33 9.90
C THR A 284 15.88 -15.24 8.86
N ARG A 285 15.40 -15.47 7.63
CA ARG A 285 15.38 -14.44 6.58
C ARG A 285 14.50 -13.26 6.96
N GLN A 286 13.33 -13.50 7.54
CA GLN A 286 12.42 -12.43 7.98
C GLN A 286 13.08 -11.55 9.07
N TRP A 287 13.65 -12.16 10.12
CA TRP A 287 14.36 -11.43 11.18
C TRP A 287 15.54 -10.62 10.63
N HIS A 288 16.38 -11.24 9.79
CA HIS A 288 17.47 -10.52 9.14
C HIS A 288 16.97 -9.40 8.23
N GLY A 289 15.83 -9.58 7.55
CA GLY A 289 15.19 -8.56 6.74
C GLY A 289 14.81 -7.32 7.54
N VAL A 290 14.20 -7.50 8.72
CA VAL A 290 13.89 -6.40 9.65
C VAL A 290 15.17 -5.64 10.01
N ARG A 291 16.23 -6.34 10.43
CA ARG A 291 17.50 -5.72 10.79
C ARG A 291 18.15 -4.98 9.62
N ALA A 292 18.23 -5.63 8.46
CA ALA A 292 18.84 -5.07 7.26
C ALA A 292 18.11 -3.81 6.79
N TRP A 293 16.80 -3.72 7.00
CA TRP A 293 16.03 -2.54 6.65
C TRP A 293 16.50 -1.28 7.39
N PHE A 294 16.85 -1.39 8.67
CA PHE A 294 17.31 -0.26 9.50
C PHE A 294 18.82 -0.03 9.45
N VAL A 295 19.61 -1.07 9.65
CA VAL A 295 21.07 -0.99 9.82
C VAL A 295 21.79 -1.00 8.46
N GLY A 296 21.19 -1.67 7.47
CA GLY A 296 21.77 -1.88 6.15
C GLY A 296 22.70 -3.09 6.12
N ASP A 297 23.03 -3.51 4.91
CA ASP A 297 24.11 -4.46 4.68
C ASP A 297 25.42 -3.71 4.39
N GLN A 298 26.56 -4.34 4.67
CA GLN A 298 27.85 -3.66 4.89
C GLN A 298 28.32 -2.72 3.75
N ASP A 299 27.78 -2.85 2.53
CA ASP A 299 28.14 -2.03 1.35
C ASP A 299 27.00 -1.25 0.66
N ALA A 300 25.72 -1.56 0.90
CA ALA A 300 24.59 -1.01 0.11
C ALA A 300 23.80 0.13 0.80
N GLY A 301 24.18 0.50 2.02
CA GLY A 301 23.35 1.37 2.87
C GLY A 301 22.08 0.64 3.35
N SER A 302 21.24 1.34 4.11
CA SER A 302 19.98 0.76 4.61
C SER A 302 18.77 1.36 3.87
N PRO A 303 17.71 0.58 3.59
CA PRO A 303 16.44 1.12 3.11
C PRO A 303 15.93 2.29 3.96
N TRP A 304 16.15 2.26 5.27
CA TRP A 304 15.89 3.36 6.17
C TRP A 304 16.71 4.62 5.85
N ARG A 305 18.01 4.50 5.56
CA ARG A 305 18.84 5.63 5.09
C ARG A 305 18.33 6.17 3.75
N ALA A 306 18.03 5.29 2.79
CA ALA A 306 17.50 5.70 1.49
C ALA A 306 16.16 6.45 1.61
N LEU A 307 15.27 5.99 2.50
CA LEU A 307 14.04 6.71 2.86
C LEU A 307 14.35 8.08 3.47
N ASN A 308 15.30 8.14 4.40
CA ASN A 308 15.68 9.39 5.05
C ASN A 308 16.23 10.42 4.07
N ASP A 309 17.05 9.98 3.12
CA ASP A 309 17.62 10.84 2.07
C ASP A 309 16.52 11.28 1.09
N GLY A 310 15.66 10.35 0.67
CA GLY A 310 14.50 10.64 -0.18
C GLY A 310 13.56 11.67 0.42
N VAL A 311 13.33 11.66 1.74
CA VAL A 311 12.52 12.68 2.42
C VAL A 311 13.23 14.05 2.45
N VAL A 312 14.55 14.09 2.63
CA VAL A 312 15.29 15.36 2.57
C VAL A 312 15.22 15.96 1.18
N ASP A 313 15.40 15.14 0.16
CA ASP A 313 15.30 15.54 -1.23
C ASP A 313 13.88 15.96 -1.60
N ALA A 314 12.86 15.30 -1.03
CA ALA A 314 11.47 15.71 -1.15
C ALA A 314 11.21 17.12 -0.62
N ILE A 315 11.72 17.43 0.58
CA ILE A 315 11.59 18.77 1.17
C ILE A 315 12.26 19.81 0.27
N ARG A 316 13.46 19.52 -0.25
CA ARG A 316 14.16 20.43 -1.18
C ARG A 316 13.35 20.65 -2.44
N ALA A 317 12.84 19.58 -3.07
CA ALA A 317 12.03 19.68 -4.27
C ALA A 317 10.76 20.52 -4.05
N VAL A 318 10.09 20.36 -2.90
CA VAL A 318 8.90 21.16 -2.55
C VAL A 318 9.26 22.64 -2.38
N LEU A 319 10.40 22.95 -1.75
CA LEU A 319 10.89 24.33 -1.61
C LEU A 319 11.21 24.95 -2.97
N GLU A 320 11.90 24.23 -3.86
CA GLU A 320 12.21 24.70 -5.21
C GLU A 320 10.93 24.98 -6.03
N ILE A 321 9.92 24.11 -5.93
CA ILE A 321 8.61 24.34 -6.58
C ILE A 321 7.94 25.58 -6.01
N ALA A 322 7.97 25.76 -4.68
CA ALA A 322 7.38 26.93 -4.02
C ALA A 322 8.07 28.24 -4.45
N GLU A 323 9.41 28.26 -4.49
CA GLU A 323 10.19 29.41 -4.97
C GLU A 323 9.83 29.76 -6.42
N ARG A 324 9.78 28.75 -7.31
CA ARG A 324 9.38 28.96 -8.71
C ARG A 324 7.96 29.51 -8.85
N LEU A 325 7.03 29.10 -7.99
CA LEU A 325 5.66 29.60 -8.01
C LEU A 325 5.60 31.08 -7.55
N ILE A 326 6.37 31.42 -6.51
CA ILE A 326 6.51 32.80 -6.03
C ILE A 326 7.10 33.70 -7.13
N GLU A 327 8.13 33.23 -7.85
CA GLU A 327 8.75 33.96 -8.96
C GLU A 327 7.79 34.18 -10.15
N ARG A 328 6.94 33.18 -10.45
CA ARG A 328 5.87 33.33 -11.46
C ARG A 328 4.83 34.37 -11.01
N ARG A 329 4.50 34.44 -9.72
CA ARG A 329 3.56 35.41 -9.17
C ARG A 329 4.15 36.83 -9.18
N SER A 330 5.39 37.01 -8.73
CA SER A 330 6.07 38.31 -8.73
C SER A 330 6.21 38.89 -10.14
N SER A 331 6.62 38.07 -11.11
CA SER A 331 6.76 38.49 -12.52
C SER A 331 5.43 38.85 -13.20
N ARG A 332 4.31 38.19 -12.84
CA ARG A 332 2.96 38.59 -13.31
C ARG A 332 2.53 39.93 -12.72
N VAL A 333 2.73 40.12 -11.41
CA VAL A 333 2.39 41.37 -10.72
C VAL A 333 3.20 42.55 -11.28
N ASP A 334 4.49 42.35 -11.56
CA ASP A 334 5.35 43.37 -12.15
C ASP A 334 4.88 43.75 -13.57
N ARG A 335 4.55 42.77 -14.42
CA ARG A 335 3.97 43.04 -15.75
C ARG A 335 2.63 43.78 -15.69
N ALA A 336 1.76 43.42 -14.77
CA ALA A 336 0.47 44.10 -14.58
C ALA A 336 0.67 45.55 -14.11
N SER A 337 1.60 45.78 -13.18
CA SER A 337 2.04 47.11 -12.75
C SER A 337 2.54 47.95 -13.92
N VAL A 338 3.43 47.39 -14.75
CA VAL A 338 3.96 48.05 -15.96
C VAL A 338 2.85 48.39 -16.94
N LEU A 339 1.90 47.49 -17.19
CA LEU A 339 0.77 47.73 -18.08
C LEU A 339 -0.17 48.82 -17.55
N LEU A 340 -0.46 48.83 -16.25
CA LEU A 340 -1.25 49.89 -15.62
C LEU A 340 -0.54 51.25 -15.71
N HIS A 341 0.78 51.27 -15.51
CA HIS A 341 1.59 52.46 -15.64
C HIS A 341 1.58 53.00 -17.08
N LEU A 342 1.73 52.13 -18.09
CA LEU A 342 1.63 52.48 -19.50
C LEU A 342 0.22 52.96 -19.87
N ALA A 343 -0.83 52.32 -19.36
CA ALA A 343 -2.22 52.71 -19.59
C ALA A 343 -2.53 54.09 -18.98
N ALA A 344 -2.06 54.36 -17.76
CA ALA A 344 -2.18 55.67 -17.10
C ALA A 344 -1.47 56.76 -17.91
N ARG A 345 -0.25 56.48 -18.39
CA ARG A 345 0.51 57.41 -19.25
C ARG A 345 -0.19 57.67 -20.59
N ALA A 346 -0.75 56.63 -21.21
CA ALA A 346 -1.52 56.76 -22.46
C ALA A 346 -2.84 57.53 -22.26
N ALA A 347 -3.48 57.39 -21.09
CA ALA A 347 -4.67 58.15 -20.71
C ALA A 347 -4.34 59.63 -20.47
N TRP A 348 -3.21 59.92 -19.82
CA TRP A 348 -2.70 61.28 -19.63
C TRP A 348 -2.43 61.97 -20.98
N HIS A 349 -1.68 61.33 -21.89
CA HIS A 349 -1.45 61.86 -23.24
C HIS A 349 -2.72 62.03 -24.07
N ARG A 350 -3.78 61.25 -23.82
CA ARG A 350 -5.08 61.44 -24.48
C ARG A 350 -5.86 62.64 -23.94
N ARG A 351 -5.68 63.00 -22.67
CA ARG A 351 -6.30 64.20 -22.07
C ARG A 351 -5.59 65.49 -22.49
N GLU A 352 -4.30 65.43 -22.80
CA GLU A 352 -3.49 66.60 -23.20
C GLU A 352 -3.43 66.83 -24.72
N ARG A 353 -4.03 65.96 -25.53
CA ARG A 353 -4.19 66.24 -26.97
C ARG A 353 -5.40 67.17 -27.16
N PRO A 354 -5.21 68.43 -27.61
CA PRO A 354 -6.33 69.27 -27.97
C PRO A 354 -7.08 68.67 -29.18
N PRO A 355 -8.40 68.87 -29.29
CA PRO A 355 -9.18 68.34 -30.41
C PRO A 355 -8.64 68.88 -31.75
N PRO A 356 -8.68 68.08 -32.83
CA PRO A 356 -8.20 68.52 -34.13
C PRO A 356 -9.07 69.68 -34.61
N GLY A 357 -8.53 70.89 -34.59
CA GLY A 357 -9.22 72.12 -34.99
C GLY A 357 -8.95 73.36 -34.13
N CYS A 358 -8.31 73.24 -32.96
CA CYS A 358 -7.86 74.43 -32.21
C CYS A 358 -6.43 74.81 -32.60
N ALA A 359 -6.29 76.00 -33.19
CA ALA A 359 -4.99 76.66 -33.41
C ALA A 359 -4.23 76.80 -32.07
N PRO A 360 -2.89 76.68 -32.07
CA PRO A 360 -2.11 76.82 -30.86
C PRO A 360 -2.25 78.25 -30.31
N PRO A 361 -2.42 78.46 -28.99
CA PRO A 361 -2.28 79.79 -28.44
C PRO A 361 -0.83 80.24 -28.63
N ALA A 362 -0.69 81.48 -29.09
CA ALA A 362 0.58 82.13 -29.39
C ALA A 362 1.56 82.00 -28.21
N ALA A 363 2.82 81.74 -28.58
CA ALA A 363 3.96 81.76 -27.68
C ALA A 363 3.97 83.05 -26.85
N CYS A 364 3.78 82.92 -25.53
CA CYS A 364 4.25 83.92 -24.58
C CYS A 364 5.56 83.41 -24.00
N CYS A 365 6.66 83.77 -24.67
CA CYS A 365 7.98 83.79 -24.07
C CYS A 365 7.96 84.79 -22.90
N SER A 366 7.98 84.30 -21.67
CA SER A 366 8.55 85.06 -20.55
C SER A 366 9.50 84.17 -19.77
N ARG A 367 10.79 84.46 -19.96
CA ARG A 367 11.90 84.01 -19.12
C ARG A 367 11.59 84.27 -17.65
N VAL A 368 11.77 83.25 -16.80
CA VAL A 368 12.36 83.45 -15.47
C VAL A 368 13.39 82.36 -15.24
N THR A 369 14.62 82.83 -15.08
CA THR A 369 15.86 82.14 -14.77
C THR A 369 15.92 81.76 -13.28
N SER A 370 16.73 80.73 -12.97
CA SER A 370 17.25 80.40 -11.62
C SER A 370 16.26 79.64 -10.71
N VAL A 371 16.60 78.64 -9.89
CA VAL A 371 17.90 78.18 -9.38
C VAL A 371 17.71 76.86 -8.58
N ARG A 372 18.80 76.09 -8.46
CA ARG A 372 19.19 75.11 -7.40
C ARG A 372 18.69 73.65 -7.40
N GLN A 373 19.69 72.78 -7.61
CA GLN A 373 20.03 71.56 -6.87
C GLN A 373 19.41 71.39 -5.47
N ARG A 374 18.91 70.19 -5.17
CA ARG A 374 19.56 69.19 -4.31
C ARG A 374 19.00 67.80 -4.57
#